data_AF-A0A1I8MEK4-F1
#
_entry.id   AF-A0A1I8MEK4-F1
#
_cell.length_a   1.000
_cell.length_b   1.000
_cell.length_c   1.000
_cell.angle_alpha   90.00
_cell.angle_beta   90.00
_cell.angle_gamma   90.00
#
_symmetry.space_group_name_H-M   'P 1'
#
loop_
_entity.id
_entity.type
_entity.pdbx_description
1 polymer ?
#
loop_
_entity_poly.entity_id
_entity_poly.type
_entity_poly.pdbx_seq_one_letter_code
_entity_poly.pdbx_strand_id
1 'polypeptide(L)'
;MEFIHEGVALGVDLLILGLCVKEYISYKKNVQLLKGAPQLSIDKDLKDYVAKQNDSKVPYAVIRGIVTPIGVPMRSVMSPSVTGVLQVIKLNEHRVARGFAGFWSEQRKLIHVASNEMPFELRNNDAGVEIVDALSAAVLDMDVVYDNYEPSSLSFFDHIFGFFSGVRQKGLQTTEEVLRDGSFITAIGELEADGKTLRLQPSPLGPLFLTTATKSTLIKKFEEAKNSMLFKILVCGTIGAVLIGVVGRKIYLKKKQERDERRIRETLEKERKERRAKSRPAHLTQDQLCVVCNINPKEVIILPCGHVCICEDCSEKIKMTCPVCRGKINTRAAAFIS
;
A
#
# COMPACT_ATOMS: atom_id res chain seq x y z
N MET A 1 9.76 10.11 -20.24
CA MET A 1 8.36 10.50 -19.96
C MET A 1 7.36 9.39 -20.30
N GLU A 2 7.57 8.55 -21.33
CA GLU A 2 6.58 7.57 -21.82
C GLU A 2 6.15 6.42 -20.87
N PHE A 3 6.81 6.22 -19.73
CA PHE A 3 6.51 5.12 -18.79
C PHE A 3 6.09 5.60 -17.39
N ILE A 4 5.95 6.92 -17.19
CA ILE A 4 5.72 7.47 -15.85
C ILE A 4 4.33 7.08 -15.34
N HIS A 5 3.31 7.14 -16.20
CA HIS A 5 1.94 6.81 -15.80
C HIS A 5 1.76 5.33 -15.47
N GLU A 6 2.29 4.42 -16.29
CA GLU A 6 2.23 2.98 -16.04
C GLU A 6 3.09 2.59 -14.82
N GLY A 7 4.24 3.25 -14.65
CA GLY A 7 5.10 3.04 -13.47
C GLY A 7 4.44 3.49 -12.17
N VAL A 8 3.76 4.65 -12.18
CA VAL A 8 2.98 5.14 -11.02
C VAL A 8 1.80 4.20 -10.75
N ALA A 9 1.06 3.79 -11.77
CA ALA A 9 -0.06 2.87 -11.62
C ALA A 9 0.36 1.52 -11.02
N LEU A 10 1.47 0.94 -11.52
CA LEU A 10 2.04 -0.28 -10.96
C LEU A 10 2.51 -0.09 -9.51
N GLY A 11 3.13 1.05 -9.21
CA GLY A 11 3.54 1.39 -7.85
C GLY A 11 2.37 1.43 -6.87
N VAL A 12 1.25 2.07 -7.26
CA VAL A 12 0.03 2.12 -6.45
C VAL A 12 -0.58 0.73 -6.28
N ASP A 13 -0.67 -0.07 -7.34
CA ASP A 13 -1.19 -1.44 -7.28
C ASP A 13 -0.36 -2.33 -6.33
N LEU A 14 0.98 -2.24 -6.40
CA LEU A 14 1.87 -2.98 -5.49
C LEU A 14 1.73 -2.54 -4.02
N LEU A 15 1.49 -1.24 -3.76
CA LEU A 15 1.22 -0.75 -2.41
C LEU A 15 -0.10 -1.30 -1.87
N ILE A 16 -1.17 -1.27 -2.66
CA ILE A 16 -2.48 -1.83 -2.29
C ILE A 16 -2.35 -3.34 -2.06
N LEU A 17 -1.66 -4.06 -2.95
CA LEU A 17 -1.39 -5.49 -2.81
C LEU A 17 -0.64 -5.78 -1.50
N GLY A 18 0.38 -5.00 -1.17
CA GLY A 18 1.14 -5.14 0.08
C GLY A 18 0.28 -4.95 1.32
N LEU A 19 -0.60 -3.94 1.33
CA LEU A 19 -1.55 -3.71 2.43
C LEU A 19 -2.55 -4.87 2.56
N CYS A 20 -3.11 -5.33 1.44
CA CYS A 20 -4.03 -6.46 1.39
C CYS A 20 -3.38 -7.75 1.92
N VAL A 21 -2.13 -8.03 1.53
CA VAL A 21 -1.37 -9.19 2.03
C VAL A 21 -1.10 -9.07 3.53
N LYS A 22 -0.73 -7.89 4.03
CA LYS A 22 -0.52 -7.65 5.46
C LYS A 22 -1.79 -7.92 6.27
N GLU A 23 -2.94 -7.39 5.84
CA GLU A 23 -4.23 -7.65 6.49
C GLU A 23 -4.64 -9.12 6.41
N TYR A 24 -4.42 -9.78 5.26
CA TYR A 24 -4.68 -11.21 5.10
C TYR A 24 -3.90 -12.06 6.12
N ILE A 25 -2.61 -11.77 6.30
CA ILE A 25 -1.76 -12.46 7.27
C ILE A 25 -2.28 -12.22 8.70
N SER A 26 -2.69 -10.99 9.02
CA SER A 26 -3.28 -10.64 10.31
C SER A 26 -4.55 -11.45 10.59
N TYR A 27 -5.51 -11.47 9.65
CA TYR A 27 -6.73 -12.28 9.79
C TYR A 27 -6.42 -13.78 9.89
N LYS A 28 -5.49 -14.29 9.09
CA LYS A 28 -5.07 -15.70 9.15
C LYS A 28 -4.49 -16.06 10.53
N LYS A 29 -3.63 -15.19 11.09
CA LYS A 29 -3.06 -15.36 12.44
C LYS A 29 -4.16 -15.37 13.49
N ASN A 30 -5.09 -14.42 13.46
CA ASN A 30 -6.19 -14.33 14.42
C ASN A 30 -7.11 -15.55 14.35
N VAL A 31 -7.44 -16.05 13.16
CA VAL A 31 -8.23 -17.29 13.00
C VAL A 31 -7.52 -18.49 13.62
N GLN A 32 -6.20 -18.63 13.39
CA GLN A 32 -5.42 -19.74 13.93
C GLN A 32 -5.35 -19.70 15.46
N LEU A 33 -5.12 -18.52 16.04
CA LEU A 33 -5.12 -18.31 17.49
C LEU A 33 -6.48 -18.60 18.10
N LEU A 34 -7.55 -18.07 17.50
CA LEU A 34 -8.92 -18.31 17.97
C LEU A 34 -9.31 -19.79 17.88
N LYS A 35 -8.89 -20.53 16.85
CA LYS A 35 -9.14 -21.97 16.77
C LYS A 35 -8.43 -22.74 17.88
N GLY A 36 -7.17 -22.39 18.17
CA GLY A 36 -6.36 -23.03 19.22
C GLY A 36 -6.74 -22.64 20.66
N ALA A 37 -7.42 -21.52 20.86
CA ALA A 37 -7.78 -21.02 22.18
C ALA A 37 -8.76 -21.95 22.91
N PRO A 38 -8.46 -22.49 24.10
CA PRO A 38 -9.44 -23.22 24.90
C PRO A 38 -10.58 -22.28 25.33
N GLN A 39 -11.81 -22.78 25.25
CA GLN A 39 -12.97 -22.10 25.82
C GLN A 39 -13.17 -22.59 27.24
N LEU A 40 -12.98 -21.69 28.20
CA LEU A 40 -13.00 -21.98 29.63
C LEU A 40 -14.25 -21.34 30.25
N SER A 41 -14.99 -22.12 31.04
CA SER A 41 -16.08 -21.63 31.86
C SER A 41 -15.52 -21.03 33.15
N ILE A 42 -16.19 -19.97 33.64
CA ILE A 42 -15.83 -19.32 34.91
C ILE A 42 -16.41 -20.16 36.06
N ASP A 43 -15.72 -21.24 36.40
CA ASP A 43 -16.09 -22.16 37.48
C ASP A 43 -15.04 -22.13 38.60
N LYS A 44 -15.34 -22.75 39.74
CA LYS A 44 -14.42 -22.80 40.91
C LYS A 44 -13.08 -23.48 40.57
N ASP A 45 -13.10 -24.41 39.61
CA ASP A 45 -11.91 -25.16 39.16
C ASP A 45 -11.04 -24.39 38.15
N LEU A 46 -11.54 -23.27 37.60
CA LEU A 46 -10.81 -22.49 36.59
C LEU A 46 -9.48 -21.98 37.15
N LYS A 47 -9.48 -21.57 38.41
CA LYS A 47 -8.27 -21.07 39.08
C LYS A 47 -7.20 -22.14 39.19
N ASP A 48 -7.58 -23.33 39.63
CA ASP A 48 -6.68 -24.47 39.76
C ASP A 48 -6.17 -24.93 38.39
N TYR A 49 -7.00 -24.82 37.36
CA TYR A 49 -6.58 -25.09 35.98
C TYR A 49 -5.51 -24.12 35.50
N VAL A 50 -5.67 -22.80 35.75
CA VAL A 50 -4.70 -21.77 35.36
C VAL A 50 -3.41 -21.90 36.17
N ALA A 51 -3.50 -22.15 37.47
CA ALA A 51 -2.35 -22.33 38.35
C ALA A 51 -1.50 -23.56 38.01
N LYS A 52 -2.09 -24.58 37.36
CA LYS A 52 -1.37 -25.77 36.86
C LYS A 52 -0.59 -25.51 35.57
N GLN A 53 -0.86 -24.41 34.87
CA GLN A 53 -0.14 -24.06 33.64
C GLN A 53 1.21 -23.41 33.96
N ASN A 54 2.09 -23.43 32.96
CA ASN A 54 3.38 -22.75 33.06
C ASN A 54 3.17 -21.26 33.37
N ASP A 55 3.92 -20.75 34.34
CA ASP A 55 3.85 -19.37 34.84
C ASP A 55 2.47 -18.94 35.37
N SER A 56 1.58 -19.88 35.72
CA SER A 56 0.19 -19.59 36.15
C SER A 56 -0.58 -18.75 35.13
N LYS A 57 -0.27 -18.93 33.83
CA LYS A 57 -0.85 -18.19 32.71
C LYS A 57 -1.36 -19.14 31.63
N VAL A 58 -2.51 -18.81 31.05
CA VAL A 58 -3.00 -19.37 29.79
C VAL A 58 -2.80 -18.30 28.72
N PRO A 59 -1.90 -18.51 27.74
CA PRO A 59 -1.49 -17.46 26.80
C PRO A 59 -2.63 -16.85 25.98
N TYR A 60 -3.67 -17.63 25.70
CA TYR A 60 -4.83 -17.18 24.94
C TYR A 60 -6.05 -18.05 25.24
N ALA A 61 -7.02 -17.53 26.01
CA ALA A 61 -8.22 -18.24 26.44
C ALA A 61 -9.48 -17.47 26.05
N VAL A 62 -10.58 -18.21 25.87
CA VAL A 62 -11.91 -17.65 25.63
C VAL A 62 -12.77 -17.84 26.89
N ILE A 63 -13.28 -16.75 27.43
CA ILE A 63 -14.12 -16.73 28.63
C ILE A 63 -15.44 -16.06 28.29
N ARG A 64 -16.55 -16.57 28.84
CA ARG A 64 -17.86 -15.94 28.71
C ARG A 64 -18.46 -15.72 30.08
N GLY A 65 -19.04 -14.55 30.29
CA GLY A 65 -19.61 -14.17 31.58
C GLY A 65 -20.45 -12.91 31.49
N ILE A 66 -21.11 -12.63 32.60
CA ILE A 66 -21.90 -11.43 32.82
C ILE A 66 -20.98 -10.32 33.30
N VAL A 67 -21.02 -9.18 32.62
CA VAL A 67 -20.28 -7.97 33.01
C VAL A 67 -20.81 -7.47 34.35
N THR A 68 -19.95 -7.45 35.35
CA THR A 68 -20.28 -6.99 36.71
C THR A 68 -19.27 -5.94 37.16
N PRO A 69 -19.70 -4.73 37.58
CA PRO A 69 -18.79 -3.70 38.08
C PRO A 69 -18.14 -4.11 39.41
N ILE A 70 -16.86 -3.80 39.58
CA ILE A 70 -16.16 -3.89 40.88
C ILE A 70 -16.40 -2.58 41.63
N GLY A 71 -17.58 -2.46 42.26
CA GLY A 71 -17.98 -1.25 42.98
C GLY A 71 -19.28 -0.67 42.45
N VAL A 72 -19.39 0.66 42.46
CA VAL A 72 -20.60 1.36 41.98
C VAL A 72 -20.54 1.46 40.45
N PRO A 73 -21.55 0.97 39.70
CA PRO A 73 -21.57 1.13 38.25
C PRO A 73 -21.60 2.61 37.86
N MET A 74 -20.89 2.93 36.78
CA MET A 74 -20.96 4.25 36.19
C MET A 74 -22.33 4.47 35.55
N ARG A 75 -22.84 5.70 35.64
CA ARG A 75 -24.06 6.13 34.95
C ARG A 75 -23.70 6.87 33.68
N SER A 76 -24.48 6.62 32.62
CA SER A 76 -24.39 7.39 31.39
C SER A 76 -24.55 8.88 31.65
N VAL A 77 -23.79 9.71 30.94
CA VAL A 77 -23.85 11.17 31.07
C VAL A 77 -25.08 11.70 30.33
N MET A 78 -25.37 11.17 29.15
CA MET A 78 -26.48 11.66 28.32
C MET A 78 -27.79 10.93 28.60
N SER A 79 -27.71 9.68 29.07
CA SER A 79 -28.86 8.82 29.38
C SER A 79 -28.79 8.26 30.82
N PRO A 80 -29.16 9.03 31.87
CA PRO A 80 -28.94 8.64 33.28
C PRO A 80 -29.62 7.34 33.74
N SER A 81 -30.56 6.81 32.95
CA SER A 81 -31.23 5.53 33.18
C SER A 81 -30.35 4.31 32.86
N VAL A 82 -29.24 4.49 32.14
CA VAL A 82 -28.34 3.40 31.76
C VAL A 82 -27.10 3.40 32.64
N THR A 83 -26.80 2.23 33.19
CA THR A 83 -25.59 1.93 33.95
C THR A 83 -24.63 1.06 33.12
N GLY A 84 -23.34 1.17 33.42
CA GLY A 84 -22.31 0.43 32.67
C GLY A 84 -20.94 0.48 33.32
N VAL A 85 -20.01 -0.25 32.70
CA VAL A 85 -18.61 -0.36 33.14
C VAL A 85 -17.64 0.40 32.23
N LEU A 86 -18.00 0.57 30.96
CA LEU A 86 -17.25 1.36 29.98
C LEU A 86 -18.18 2.33 29.30
N GLN A 87 -17.70 3.54 29.06
CA GLN A 87 -18.41 4.58 28.33
C GLN A 87 -17.45 5.24 27.36
N VAL A 88 -17.88 5.42 26.12
CA VAL A 88 -17.14 6.13 25.09
C VAL A 88 -18.07 7.16 24.46
N ILE A 89 -17.73 8.44 24.64
CA ILE A 89 -18.44 9.58 24.04
C ILE A 89 -17.63 10.06 22.84
N LYS A 90 -18.26 10.06 21.66
CA LYS A 90 -17.64 10.50 20.41
C LYS A 90 -18.39 11.71 19.87
N LEU A 91 -17.65 12.76 19.52
CA LEU A 91 -18.17 13.94 18.82
C LEU A 91 -17.66 13.90 17.37
N ASN A 92 -18.57 13.71 16.43
CA ASN A 92 -18.28 13.65 15.00
C ASN A 92 -18.78 14.89 14.27
N GLU A 93 -17.90 15.58 13.55
CA GLU A 93 -18.25 16.59 12.58
C GLU A 93 -18.76 15.93 11.30
N HIS A 94 -19.95 16.28 10.87
CA HIS A 94 -20.41 15.98 9.52
C HIS A 94 -20.07 17.17 8.64
N ARG A 95 -19.29 16.92 7.59
CA ARG A 95 -18.88 17.95 6.63
C ARG A 95 -18.92 17.41 5.21
N VAL A 96 -19.06 18.29 4.24
CA VAL A 96 -18.91 17.97 2.82
C VAL A 96 -17.65 18.64 2.32
N ALA A 97 -16.77 17.86 1.70
CA ALA A 97 -15.54 18.38 1.11
C ALA A 97 -15.51 18.08 -0.39
N ARG A 98 -14.91 18.99 -1.15
CA ARG A 98 -14.67 18.81 -2.59
C ARG A 98 -13.44 17.92 -2.79
N GLY A 99 -13.64 16.75 -3.39
CA GLY A 99 -12.54 15.84 -3.75
C GLY A 99 -11.70 16.37 -4.91
N PHE A 100 -10.57 15.69 -5.18
CA PHE A 100 -9.64 16.06 -6.26
C PHE A 100 -10.30 16.12 -7.66
N ALA A 101 -11.31 15.28 -7.90
CA ALA A 101 -12.09 15.26 -9.13
C ALA A 101 -13.23 16.30 -9.18
N GLY A 102 -13.33 17.19 -8.18
CA GLY A 102 -14.34 18.25 -8.14
C GLY A 102 -15.72 17.84 -7.61
N PHE A 103 -15.91 16.57 -7.24
CA PHE A 103 -17.15 16.07 -6.65
C PHE A 103 -17.23 16.38 -5.15
N TRP A 104 -18.43 16.75 -4.69
CA TRP A 104 -18.73 16.90 -3.26
C TRP A 104 -18.91 15.53 -2.63
N SER A 105 -18.16 15.23 -1.57
CA SER A 105 -18.24 13.98 -0.82
C SER A 105 -18.50 14.28 0.65
N GLU A 106 -19.43 13.53 1.24
CA GLU A 106 -19.69 13.59 2.67
C GLU A 106 -18.54 12.92 3.43
N GLN A 107 -18.03 13.62 4.43
CA GLN A 107 -16.97 13.17 5.31
C GLN A 107 -17.44 13.31 6.74
N ARG A 108 -17.09 12.31 7.56
CA ARG A 108 -17.22 12.39 9.01
C ARG A 108 -15.83 12.57 9.60
N LYS A 109 -15.65 13.59 10.42
CA LYS A 109 -14.39 13.85 11.11
C LYS A 109 -14.62 13.71 12.61
N LEU A 110 -13.90 12.79 13.25
CA LEU A 110 -13.91 12.65 14.70
C LEU A 110 -13.20 13.87 15.32
N ILE A 111 -13.94 14.68 16.07
CA ILE A 111 -13.43 15.89 16.74
C ILE A 111 -12.88 15.52 18.11
N HIS A 112 -13.64 14.72 18.86
CA HIS A 112 -13.31 14.43 20.26
C HIS A 112 -13.78 13.03 20.64
N VAL A 113 -12.98 12.36 21.47
CA VAL A 113 -13.31 11.10 22.14
C VAL A 113 -13.00 11.28 23.62
N ALA A 114 -14.00 11.06 24.46
CA ALA A 114 -13.81 10.87 25.89
C ALA A 114 -14.21 9.45 26.25
N SER A 115 -13.45 8.82 27.15
CA SER A 115 -13.74 7.48 27.63
C SER A 115 -13.63 7.45 29.15
N ASN A 116 -14.60 6.80 29.78
CA ASN A 116 -14.59 6.50 31.21
C ASN A 116 -14.62 4.98 31.40
N GLU A 117 -13.74 4.49 32.26
CA GLU A 117 -13.59 3.07 32.57
C GLU A 117 -13.75 2.85 34.07
N MET A 118 -14.64 1.93 34.42
CA MET A 118 -14.85 1.44 35.77
C MET A 118 -14.31 0.00 35.83
N PRO A 119 -13.45 -0.36 36.81
CA PRO A 119 -12.99 -1.73 36.97
C PRO A 119 -14.17 -2.71 37.03
N PHE A 120 -14.06 -3.81 36.29
CA PHE A 120 -15.13 -4.78 36.17
C PHE A 120 -14.60 -6.21 36.01
N GLU A 121 -15.45 -7.15 36.38
CA GLU A 121 -15.19 -8.58 36.23
C GLU A 121 -16.29 -9.22 35.37
N LEU A 122 -15.91 -10.27 34.64
CA LEU A 122 -16.87 -11.21 34.08
C LEU A 122 -17.17 -12.26 35.13
N ARG A 123 -18.46 -12.42 35.45
CA ARG A 123 -18.91 -13.40 36.43
C ARG A 123 -19.71 -14.51 35.79
N ASN A 124 -19.55 -15.70 36.34
CA ASN A 124 -20.51 -16.79 36.21
C ASN A 124 -20.70 -17.38 37.61
N ASN A 125 -21.92 -17.27 38.15
CA ASN A 125 -22.22 -17.67 39.52
C ASN A 125 -21.27 -17.00 40.56
N ASP A 126 -20.54 -17.80 41.34
CA ASP A 126 -19.67 -17.35 42.43
C ASP A 126 -18.25 -16.95 41.99
N ALA A 127 -17.84 -17.25 40.76
CA ALA A 127 -16.48 -17.01 40.28
C ALA A 127 -16.44 -15.81 39.31
N GLY A 128 -15.35 -15.05 39.38
CA GLY A 128 -15.14 -13.81 38.63
C GLY A 128 -13.75 -13.75 37.99
N VAL A 129 -13.67 -13.14 36.81
CA VAL A 129 -12.43 -12.84 36.10
C VAL A 129 -12.40 -11.34 35.80
N GLU A 130 -11.46 -10.63 36.42
CA GLU A 130 -11.27 -9.19 36.20
C GLU A 130 -10.73 -8.93 34.79
N ILE A 131 -11.31 -7.96 34.09
CA ILE A 131 -10.81 -7.53 32.78
C ILE A 131 -9.90 -6.34 32.96
N VAL A 132 -8.69 -6.43 32.41
CA VAL A 132 -7.66 -5.40 32.49
C VAL A 132 -7.46 -4.77 31.11
N ASP A 133 -7.40 -3.43 31.07
CA ASP A 133 -7.15 -2.65 29.86
C ASP A 133 -8.20 -2.91 28.75
N ALA A 134 -9.48 -2.79 29.10
CA ALA A 134 -10.58 -3.15 28.21
C ALA A 134 -10.67 -2.26 26.97
N LEU A 135 -10.27 -0.99 27.09
CA LEU A 135 -10.25 -0.02 25.99
C LEU A 135 -9.22 -0.36 24.89
N SER A 136 -8.20 -1.18 25.20
CA SER A 136 -7.21 -1.65 24.21
C SER A 136 -7.73 -2.76 23.29
N ALA A 137 -8.95 -3.26 23.53
CA ALA A 137 -9.52 -4.37 22.78
C ALA A 137 -9.66 -4.04 21.28
N ALA A 138 -9.15 -4.93 20.42
CA ALA A 138 -9.25 -4.77 18.96
C ALA A 138 -10.69 -4.90 18.45
N VAL A 139 -11.54 -5.59 19.21
CA VAL A 139 -12.99 -5.59 19.02
C VAL A 139 -13.60 -5.32 20.38
N LEU A 140 -14.36 -4.23 20.48
CA LEU A 140 -15.08 -3.81 21.67
C LEU A 140 -16.53 -3.53 21.26
N ASP A 141 -17.42 -4.49 21.52
CA ASP A 141 -18.85 -4.31 21.27
C ASP A 141 -19.48 -3.51 22.43
N MET A 142 -20.07 -2.38 22.12
CA MET A 142 -20.78 -1.50 23.06
C MET A 142 -22.14 -1.10 22.50
N ASP A 143 -23.08 -0.76 23.37
CA ASP A 143 -24.40 -0.31 22.97
C ASP A 143 -24.44 1.20 22.81
N VAL A 144 -24.99 1.69 21.70
CA VAL A 144 -25.28 3.12 21.54
C VAL A 144 -26.49 3.46 22.41
N VAL A 145 -26.27 4.29 23.44
CA VAL A 145 -27.30 4.68 24.43
C VAL A 145 -27.80 6.10 24.22
N TYR A 146 -27.06 6.90 23.46
CA TYR A 146 -27.46 8.22 23.01
C TYR A 146 -26.84 8.51 21.64
N ASP A 147 -27.66 9.04 20.73
CA ASP A 147 -27.22 9.53 19.43
C ASP A 147 -28.04 10.77 19.08
N ASN A 148 -27.38 11.92 19.04
CA ASN A 148 -28.01 13.18 18.66
C ASN A 148 -27.20 13.90 17.61
N TYR A 149 -27.90 14.40 16.59
CA TYR A 149 -27.33 15.19 15.50
C TYR A 149 -27.85 16.62 15.57
N GLU A 150 -26.92 17.56 15.79
CA GLU A 150 -27.19 18.99 15.80
C GLU A 150 -26.77 19.61 14.46
N PRO A 151 -27.73 20.05 13.63
CA PRO A 151 -27.41 20.70 12.38
C PRO A 151 -26.74 22.06 12.63
N SER A 152 -25.68 22.37 11.89
CA SER A 152 -25.06 23.69 11.92
C SER A 152 -25.99 24.68 11.21
N SER A 153 -26.60 25.61 11.96
CA SER A 153 -27.33 26.74 11.37
C SER A 153 -26.32 27.75 10.81
N LEU A 154 -25.92 27.55 9.56
CA LEU A 154 -25.00 28.46 8.87
C LEU A 154 -25.75 29.70 8.38
N SER A 155 -25.17 30.88 8.58
CA SER A 155 -25.69 32.15 8.06
C SER A 155 -25.48 32.23 6.54
N PHE A 156 -26.24 33.08 5.83
CA PHE A 156 -26.15 33.26 4.37
C PHE A 156 -24.72 33.52 3.86
N PHE A 157 -23.88 34.19 4.66
CA PHE A 157 -22.47 34.47 4.32
C PHE A 157 -21.57 33.23 4.37
N ASP A 158 -21.84 32.25 5.24
CA ASP A 158 -21.08 30.98 5.30
C ASP A 158 -21.38 30.08 4.09
N HIS A 159 -22.57 30.24 3.50
CA HIS A 159 -22.97 29.52 2.30
C HIS A 159 -22.15 29.93 1.07
N ILE A 160 -21.62 31.16 1.06
CA ILE A 160 -20.75 31.71 0.01
C ILE A 160 -19.29 31.35 0.31
N PHE A 161 -18.83 31.51 1.55
CA PHE A 161 -17.44 31.19 1.93
C PHE A 161 -17.10 29.70 1.82
N GLY A 162 -18.03 28.80 2.15
CA GLY A 162 -17.85 27.34 2.01
C GLY A 162 -17.70 26.87 0.55
N PHE A 163 -18.20 27.66 -0.41
CA PHE A 163 -17.99 27.41 -1.84
C PHE A 163 -16.55 27.70 -2.27
N PHE A 164 -15.92 28.73 -1.68
CA PHE A 164 -14.53 29.10 -1.98
C PHE A 164 -13.51 28.25 -1.21
N SER A 165 -13.80 27.82 0.02
CA SER A 165 -12.90 26.99 0.83
C SER A 165 -12.89 25.51 0.42
N GLY A 166 -13.93 25.05 -0.30
CA GLY A 166 -14.09 23.65 -0.70
C GLY A 166 -14.48 22.70 0.43
N VAL A 167 -14.77 23.22 1.64
CA VAL A 167 -15.25 22.44 2.79
C VAL A 167 -16.46 23.14 3.42
N ARG A 168 -17.53 22.40 3.65
CA ARG A 168 -18.78 22.87 4.25
C ARG A 168 -19.18 22.00 5.43
N GLN A 169 -19.24 22.56 6.63
CA GLN A 169 -19.79 21.88 7.80
C GLN A 169 -21.32 21.72 7.67
N LYS A 170 -21.86 20.55 8.02
CA LYS A 170 -23.29 20.25 8.04
C LYS A 170 -23.86 20.20 9.46
N GLY A 171 -23.09 19.72 10.41
CA GLY A 171 -23.56 19.51 11.78
C GLY A 171 -22.57 18.74 12.64
N LEU A 172 -22.92 18.60 13.90
CA LEU A 172 -22.19 17.84 14.91
C LEU A 172 -23.06 16.67 15.37
N GLN A 173 -22.50 15.47 15.40
CA GLN A 173 -23.16 14.29 15.95
C GLN A 173 -22.45 13.87 17.23
N THR A 174 -23.20 13.80 18.32
CA THR A 174 -22.71 13.30 19.60
C THR A 174 -23.29 11.91 19.84
N THR A 175 -22.42 10.92 19.91
CA THR A 175 -22.79 9.53 20.20
C THR A 175 -22.18 9.08 21.52
N GLU A 176 -22.99 8.46 22.37
CA GLU A 176 -22.55 7.80 23.60
C GLU A 176 -22.74 6.30 23.46
N GLU A 177 -21.64 5.56 23.61
CA GLU A 177 -21.61 4.10 23.62
C GLU A 177 -21.28 3.62 25.04
N VAL A 178 -22.00 2.62 25.54
CA VAL A 178 -21.81 2.07 26.89
C VAL A 178 -21.78 0.54 26.86
N LEU A 179 -20.80 -0.06 27.55
CA LEU A 179 -20.84 -1.48 27.90
C LEU A 179 -21.66 -1.62 29.17
N ARG A 180 -22.92 -2.07 29.03
CA ARG A 180 -23.87 -2.13 30.13
C ARG A 180 -23.47 -3.15 31.18
N ASP A 181 -23.81 -2.86 32.43
CA ASP A 181 -23.77 -3.86 33.50
C ASP A 181 -24.83 -4.93 33.25
N GLY A 182 -24.52 -6.19 33.57
CA GLY A 182 -25.39 -7.32 33.29
C GLY A 182 -25.32 -7.86 31.85
N SER A 183 -24.58 -7.21 30.94
CA SER A 183 -24.39 -7.72 29.58
C SER A 183 -23.61 -9.03 29.56
N PHE A 184 -24.06 -10.00 28.76
CA PHE A 184 -23.35 -11.26 28.58
C PHE A 184 -22.39 -11.18 27.39
N ILE A 185 -21.09 -11.18 27.66
CA ILE A 185 -20.05 -11.02 26.63
C ILE A 185 -19.05 -12.16 26.63
N THR A 186 -18.31 -12.25 25.53
CA THR A 186 -17.16 -13.13 25.34
C THR A 186 -15.89 -12.29 25.39
N ALA A 187 -15.01 -12.57 26.34
CA ALA A 187 -13.67 -12.02 26.43
C ALA A 187 -12.64 -13.03 25.93
N ILE A 188 -11.65 -12.56 25.17
CA ILE A 188 -10.58 -13.39 24.63
C ILE A 188 -9.25 -12.66 24.83
N GLY A 189 -8.33 -13.28 25.56
CA GLY A 189 -7.04 -12.69 25.89
C GLY A 189 -6.16 -13.66 26.67
N GLU A 190 -5.06 -13.15 27.23
CA GLU A 190 -4.24 -13.90 28.17
C GLU A 190 -4.94 -13.96 29.52
N LEU A 191 -5.02 -15.15 30.11
CA LEU A 191 -5.62 -15.37 31.42
C LEU A 191 -4.51 -15.66 32.43
N GLU A 192 -4.43 -14.86 33.48
CA GLU A 192 -3.41 -14.94 34.53
C GLU A 192 -4.05 -15.11 35.91
N ALA A 193 -3.46 -15.96 36.75
CA ALA A 193 -3.84 -16.05 38.16
C ALA A 193 -3.01 -15.07 39.00
N ASP A 194 -3.65 -14.02 39.50
CA ASP A 194 -3.03 -12.98 40.34
C ASP A 194 -3.42 -13.21 41.82
N GLY A 195 -2.69 -14.12 42.47
CA GLY A 195 -2.90 -14.49 43.87
C GLY A 195 -4.29 -15.07 44.16
N LYS A 196 -5.24 -14.21 44.58
CA LYS A 196 -6.61 -14.62 44.90
C LYS A 196 -7.59 -14.49 43.73
N THR A 197 -7.35 -13.59 42.78
CA THR A 197 -8.24 -13.29 41.65
C THR A 197 -7.68 -13.82 40.32
N LEU A 198 -8.56 -13.92 39.32
CA LEU A 198 -8.19 -14.22 37.94
C LEU A 198 -8.31 -12.93 37.12
N ARG A 199 -7.33 -12.67 36.26
CA ARG A 199 -7.28 -11.45 35.43
C ARG A 199 -7.13 -11.85 33.96
N LEU A 200 -7.83 -11.15 33.08
CA LEU A 200 -7.73 -11.32 31.64
C LEU A 200 -7.24 -10.02 31.00
N GLN A 201 -6.15 -10.12 30.23
CA GLN A 201 -5.41 -8.98 29.69
C GLN A 201 -4.98 -9.19 28.23
N PRO A 202 -4.51 -8.13 27.53
CA PRO A 202 -3.93 -8.26 26.20
C PRO A 202 -2.75 -9.25 26.17
N SER A 203 -2.73 -10.15 25.19
CA SER A 203 -1.69 -11.17 25.04
C SER A 203 -0.59 -10.70 24.08
N PRO A 204 0.68 -11.08 24.28
CA PRO A 204 1.72 -10.90 23.26
C PRO A 204 1.43 -11.71 21.98
N LEU A 205 0.61 -12.77 22.06
CA LEU A 205 0.27 -13.61 20.92
C LEU A 205 -0.76 -12.95 20.00
N GLY A 206 -1.74 -12.25 20.57
CA GLY A 206 -2.88 -11.71 19.86
C GLY A 206 -3.65 -10.64 20.65
N PRO A 207 -4.48 -9.85 19.97
CA PRO A 207 -5.19 -8.74 20.59
C PRO A 207 -6.28 -9.22 21.56
N LEU A 208 -6.64 -8.36 22.51
CA LEU A 208 -7.81 -8.53 23.37
C LEU A 208 -9.10 -8.37 22.53
N PHE A 209 -10.07 -9.25 22.74
CA PHE A 209 -11.40 -9.12 22.15
C PHE A 209 -12.47 -9.13 23.24
N LEU A 210 -13.37 -8.16 23.20
CA LEU A 210 -14.55 -8.03 24.05
C LEU A 210 -15.77 -7.91 23.14
N THR A 211 -16.49 -9.00 22.93
CA THR A 211 -17.58 -9.07 21.95
C THR A 211 -18.79 -9.80 22.48
N THR A 212 -19.98 -9.40 22.04
CA THR A 212 -21.23 -10.12 22.27
C THR A 212 -21.29 -11.44 21.48
N ALA A 213 -20.45 -11.57 20.45
CA ALA A 213 -20.38 -12.74 19.59
C ALA A 213 -19.78 -13.96 20.32
N THR A 214 -20.16 -15.15 19.86
CA THR A 214 -19.53 -16.42 20.29
C THR A 214 -18.19 -16.64 19.58
N LYS A 215 -17.35 -17.52 20.14
CA LYS A 215 -16.09 -17.96 19.52
C LYS A 215 -16.27 -18.38 18.05
N SER A 216 -17.27 -19.20 17.74
CA SER A 216 -17.52 -19.70 16.38
C SER A 216 -17.95 -18.59 15.43
N THR A 217 -18.82 -17.67 15.87
CA THR A 217 -19.23 -16.51 15.06
C THR A 217 -18.08 -15.55 14.81
N LEU A 218 -17.17 -15.37 15.78
CA LEU A 218 -15.99 -14.52 15.61
C LEU A 218 -14.99 -15.15 14.62
N ILE A 219 -14.75 -16.47 14.72
CA ILE A 219 -13.94 -17.22 13.76
C ILE A 219 -14.53 -17.09 12.34
N LYS A 220 -15.85 -17.27 12.20
CA LYS A 220 -16.54 -17.14 10.91
C LYS A 220 -16.37 -15.74 10.31
N LYS A 221 -16.56 -14.68 11.11
CA LYS A 221 -16.34 -13.28 10.67
C LYS A 221 -14.92 -13.06 10.15
N PHE A 222 -13.91 -13.54 10.87
CA PHE A 222 -12.52 -13.42 10.42
C PHE A 222 -12.19 -14.31 9.21
N GLU A 223 -12.81 -15.49 9.07
CA GLU A 223 -12.67 -16.33 7.88
C GLU A 223 -13.30 -15.69 6.64
N GLU A 224 -14.47 -15.07 6.77
CA GLU A 224 -15.12 -14.30 5.71
C GLU A 224 -14.26 -13.09 5.31
N ALA A 225 -13.74 -12.33 6.28
CA ALA A 225 -12.83 -11.22 6.03
C ALA A 225 -11.53 -11.68 5.35
N LYS A 226 -10.95 -12.79 5.79
CA LYS A 226 -9.78 -13.44 5.18
C LYS A 226 -10.06 -13.83 3.73
N ASN A 227 -11.21 -14.45 3.45
CA ASN A 227 -11.59 -14.88 2.10
C ASN A 227 -11.87 -13.68 1.19
N SER A 228 -12.53 -12.64 1.71
CA SER A 228 -12.71 -11.37 1.01
C SER A 228 -11.36 -10.73 0.67
N MET A 229 -10.39 -10.79 1.58
CA MET A 229 -9.04 -10.28 1.34
C MET A 229 -8.29 -11.08 0.27
N LEU A 230 -8.42 -12.41 0.25
CA LEU A 230 -7.86 -13.24 -0.82
C LEU A 230 -8.39 -12.84 -2.19
N PHE A 231 -9.70 -12.58 -2.30
CA PHE A 231 -10.29 -12.12 -3.54
C PHE A 231 -9.69 -10.78 -4.00
N LYS A 232 -9.52 -9.81 -3.08
CA LYS A 232 -8.85 -8.53 -3.38
C LYS A 232 -7.41 -8.69 -3.84
N ILE A 233 -6.64 -9.58 -3.19
CA ILE A 233 -5.26 -9.91 -3.57
C ILE A 233 -5.21 -10.48 -4.99
N LEU A 234 -6.14 -11.38 -5.34
CA LEU A 234 -6.22 -11.94 -6.69
C LEU A 234 -6.49 -10.84 -7.72
N VAL A 235 -7.45 -9.95 -7.47
CA VAL A 235 -7.79 -8.83 -8.36
C VAL A 235 -6.57 -7.91 -8.57
N CYS A 236 -5.96 -7.41 -7.49
CA CYS A 236 -4.75 -6.58 -7.60
C CYS A 236 -3.61 -7.32 -8.32
N GLY A 237 -3.35 -8.58 -7.97
CA GLY A 237 -2.32 -9.39 -8.63
C GLY A 237 -2.54 -9.53 -10.14
N THR A 238 -3.79 -9.69 -10.59
CA THR A 238 -4.11 -9.73 -12.03
C THR A 238 -3.87 -8.39 -12.71
N ILE A 239 -4.23 -7.27 -12.07
CA ILE A 239 -4.02 -5.92 -12.60
C ILE A 239 -2.51 -5.66 -12.73
N GLY A 240 -1.74 -5.94 -11.69
CA GLY A 240 -0.28 -5.80 -11.70
C GLY A 240 0.38 -6.65 -12.80
N ALA A 241 -0.05 -7.91 -12.98
CA ALA A 241 0.46 -8.77 -14.05
C ALA A 241 0.17 -8.23 -15.45
N VAL A 242 -1.02 -7.68 -15.68
CA VAL A 242 -1.40 -7.02 -16.94
C VAL A 242 -0.54 -5.79 -17.19
N LEU A 243 -0.37 -4.92 -16.18
CA LEU A 243 0.48 -3.72 -16.30
C LEU A 243 1.93 -4.08 -16.63
N ILE A 244 2.50 -5.07 -15.94
CA ILE A 244 3.85 -5.58 -16.23
C ILE A 244 3.93 -6.11 -17.66
N GLY A 245 2.93 -6.87 -18.11
CA GLY A 245 2.85 -7.38 -19.48
C GLY A 245 2.79 -6.27 -20.54
N VAL A 246 2.01 -5.22 -20.30
CA VAL A 246 1.90 -4.06 -21.21
C VAL A 246 3.20 -3.28 -21.28
N VAL A 247 3.83 -2.98 -20.13
CA VAL A 247 5.12 -2.28 -20.08
C VAL A 247 6.20 -3.12 -20.76
N GLY A 248 6.26 -4.42 -20.45
CA GLY A 248 7.18 -5.37 -21.08
C GLY A 248 7.01 -5.45 -22.60
N ARG A 249 5.76 -5.49 -23.09
CA ARG A 249 5.45 -5.46 -24.53
C ARG A 249 5.92 -4.17 -25.19
N LYS A 250 5.66 -3.00 -24.59
CA LYS A 250 6.14 -1.70 -25.10
C LYS A 250 7.68 -1.66 -25.20
N ILE A 251 8.38 -2.11 -24.14
CA ILE A 251 9.84 -2.16 -24.12
C ILE A 251 10.37 -3.12 -25.20
N TYR A 252 9.74 -4.29 -25.36
CA TYR A 252 10.11 -5.25 -26.38
C TYR A 252 9.95 -4.70 -27.79
N LEU A 253 8.80 -4.08 -28.10
CA LEU A 253 8.53 -3.49 -29.41
C LEU A 253 9.50 -2.34 -29.72
N LYS A 254 9.81 -1.49 -28.73
CA LYS A 254 10.80 -0.41 -28.89
C LYS A 254 12.20 -0.96 -29.19
N LYS A 255 12.65 -1.96 -28.44
CA LYS A 255 13.93 -2.63 -28.70
C LYS A 255 13.95 -3.35 -30.05
N LYS A 256 12.82 -3.91 -30.48
CA LYS A 256 12.69 -4.55 -31.80
C LYS A 256 12.83 -3.50 -32.90
N GLN A 257 12.13 -2.37 -32.79
CA GLN A 257 12.22 -1.28 -33.75
C GLN A 257 13.65 -0.74 -33.85
N GLU A 258 14.33 -0.51 -32.73
CA GLU A 258 15.74 -0.07 -32.72
C GLU A 258 16.68 -1.10 -33.39
N ARG A 259 16.40 -2.40 -33.23
CA ARG A 259 17.16 -3.47 -33.91
C ARG A 259 16.89 -3.49 -35.41
N ASP A 260 15.64 -3.33 -35.82
CA ASP A 260 15.24 -3.30 -37.22
C ASP A 260 15.83 -2.06 -37.93
N GLU A 261 15.81 -0.89 -37.27
CA GLU A 261 16.46 0.33 -37.75
C GLU A 261 17.98 0.17 -37.91
N ARG A 262 18.65 -0.48 -36.94
CA ARG A 262 20.08 -0.81 -37.05
C ARG A 262 20.37 -1.74 -38.22
N ARG A 263 19.57 -2.80 -38.39
CA ARG A 263 19.69 -3.73 -39.52
C ARG A 263 19.51 -3.02 -40.86
N ILE A 264 18.50 -2.16 -40.98
CA ILE A 264 18.26 -1.37 -42.19
C ILE A 264 19.47 -0.45 -42.46
N ARG A 265 20.00 0.23 -41.44
CA ARG A 265 21.19 1.09 -41.60
C ARG A 265 22.40 0.29 -42.07
N GLU A 266 22.69 -0.86 -41.46
CA GLU A 266 23.80 -1.73 -41.83
C GLU A 266 23.67 -2.25 -43.27
N THR A 267 22.45 -2.65 -43.69
CA THR A 267 22.19 -3.08 -45.06
C THR A 267 22.40 -1.95 -46.06
N LEU A 268 21.87 -0.75 -45.78
CA LEU A 268 22.05 0.43 -46.62
C LEU A 268 23.53 0.84 -46.74
N GLU A 269 24.30 0.73 -45.66
CA GLU A 269 25.74 0.99 -45.67
C GLU A 269 26.52 -0.04 -46.52
N LYS A 270 26.15 -1.32 -46.44
CA LYS A 270 26.73 -2.37 -47.30
C LYS A 270 26.41 -2.14 -48.77
N GLU A 271 25.16 -1.86 -49.11
CA GLU A 271 24.76 -1.55 -50.49
C GLU A 271 25.48 -0.31 -51.03
N ARG A 272 25.66 0.73 -50.20
CA ARG A 272 26.46 1.92 -50.57
C ARG A 272 27.92 1.56 -50.84
N LYS A 273 28.53 0.68 -50.03
CA LYS A 273 29.90 0.18 -50.24
C LYS A 273 30.01 -0.62 -51.54
N GLU A 274 29.07 -1.52 -51.81
CA GLU A 274 29.04 -2.32 -53.04
C GLU A 274 28.82 -1.49 -54.30
N ARG A 275 27.88 -0.52 -54.27
CA ARG A 275 27.66 0.41 -55.40
C ARG A 275 28.92 1.21 -55.71
N ARG A 276 29.58 1.76 -54.68
CA ARG A 276 30.86 2.48 -54.85
C ARG A 276 31.93 1.56 -55.42
N ALA A 277 32.03 0.32 -54.96
CA ALA A 277 33.00 -0.65 -55.48
C ALA A 277 32.78 -0.98 -56.97
N LYS A 278 31.52 -1.14 -57.40
CA LYS A 278 31.17 -1.38 -58.82
C LYS A 278 31.41 -0.18 -59.73
N SER A 279 31.26 1.04 -59.21
CA SER A 279 31.49 2.28 -59.97
C SER A 279 32.98 2.66 -60.10
N ARG A 280 33.91 1.83 -59.62
CA ARG A 280 35.34 2.17 -59.63
C ARG A 280 35.92 2.04 -61.04
N PRO A 281 36.75 3.00 -61.48
CA PRO A 281 37.51 2.85 -62.71
C PRO A 281 38.50 1.67 -62.57
N ALA A 282 38.58 0.83 -63.61
CA ALA A 282 39.37 -0.40 -63.61
C ALA A 282 40.90 -0.16 -63.59
N HIS A 283 41.35 1.04 -63.92
CA HIS A 283 42.76 1.39 -64.01
C HIS A 283 43.01 2.70 -63.26
N LEU A 284 43.40 2.59 -61.99
CA LEU A 284 43.81 3.73 -61.13
C LEU A 284 45.33 3.77 -61.06
N THR A 285 45.92 4.95 -61.22
CA THR A 285 47.36 5.15 -60.96
C THR A 285 47.63 5.22 -59.46
N GLN A 286 48.87 4.94 -59.03
CA GLN A 286 49.26 5.02 -57.61
C GLN A 286 48.93 6.39 -56.99
N ASP A 287 49.06 7.45 -57.79
CA ASP A 287 48.77 8.83 -57.39
C ASP A 287 47.28 9.12 -57.25
N GLN A 288 46.38 8.23 -57.69
CA GLN A 288 44.93 8.36 -57.50
C GLN A 288 44.41 7.51 -56.33
N LEU A 289 45.23 6.61 -55.78
CA LEU A 289 44.85 5.73 -54.69
C LEU A 289 44.94 6.41 -53.31
N CYS A 290 44.04 6.01 -52.41
CA CYS A 290 44.02 6.40 -51.01
C CYS A 290 45.33 6.01 -50.33
N VAL A 291 46.01 6.96 -49.68
CA VAL A 291 47.33 6.75 -49.04
C VAL A 291 47.28 5.80 -47.84
N VAL A 292 46.08 5.48 -47.34
CA VAL A 292 45.88 4.64 -46.15
C VAL A 292 45.62 3.19 -46.53
N CYS A 293 44.69 2.94 -47.45
CA CYS A 293 44.36 1.56 -47.83
C CYS A 293 45.06 1.10 -49.11
N ASN A 294 45.60 2.00 -49.95
CA ASN A 294 46.17 1.71 -51.27
C ASN A 294 45.29 0.84 -52.19
N ILE A 295 43.97 0.83 -51.95
CA ILE A 295 42.99 0.01 -52.67
C ILE A 295 41.91 0.88 -53.32
N ASN A 296 41.36 1.84 -52.58
CA ASN A 296 40.26 2.69 -53.05
C ASN A 296 40.80 4.03 -53.60
N PRO A 297 40.11 4.67 -54.57
CA PRO A 297 40.50 5.99 -55.06
C PRO A 297 40.35 7.07 -53.98
N LYS A 298 41.05 8.20 -54.15
CA LYS A 298 40.87 9.38 -53.30
C LYS A 298 39.54 10.06 -53.63
N GLU A 299 38.70 10.23 -52.61
CA GLU A 299 37.30 10.71 -52.76
C GLU A 299 36.96 11.84 -51.78
N VAL A 300 37.84 12.14 -50.82
CA VAL A 300 37.56 13.06 -49.71
C VAL A 300 38.64 14.13 -49.60
N ILE A 301 38.22 15.39 -49.53
CA ILE A 301 39.07 16.53 -49.18
C ILE A 301 39.00 16.81 -47.66
N ILE A 302 40.16 17.01 -47.04
CA ILE A 302 40.28 17.31 -45.61
C ILE A 302 40.49 18.81 -45.40
N LEU A 303 39.61 19.45 -44.65
CA LEU A 303 39.68 20.89 -44.35
C LEU A 303 40.12 21.15 -42.89
N PRO A 304 40.88 22.23 -42.63
CA PRO A 304 41.24 23.30 -43.58
C PRO A 304 42.46 23.01 -44.46
N CYS A 305 43.19 21.91 -44.24
CA CYS A 305 44.48 21.67 -44.89
C CYS A 305 44.44 21.42 -46.42
N GLY A 306 43.26 21.16 -47.00
CA GLY A 306 43.05 20.96 -48.43
C GLY A 306 43.50 19.61 -48.99
N HIS A 307 44.08 18.71 -48.19
CA HIS A 307 44.61 17.45 -48.71
C HIS A 307 43.50 16.49 -49.16
N VAL A 308 43.52 16.15 -50.45
CA VAL A 308 42.76 15.04 -51.03
C VAL A 308 43.64 13.80 -50.99
N CYS A 309 43.55 13.02 -49.90
CA CYS A 309 44.51 11.94 -49.63
C CYS A 309 43.87 10.59 -49.29
N ILE A 310 42.57 10.55 -48.98
CA ILE A 310 41.89 9.35 -48.49
C ILE A 310 40.59 9.06 -49.25
N CYS A 311 40.19 7.80 -49.27
CA CYS A 311 38.87 7.36 -49.73
C CYS A 311 37.80 7.61 -48.65
N GLU A 312 36.52 7.52 -49.02
CA GLU A 312 35.42 7.73 -48.08
C GLU A 312 35.42 6.71 -46.93
N ASP A 313 35.75 5.43 -47.20
CA ASP A 313 35.84 4.38 -46.16
C ASP A 313 36.96 4.64 -45.13
N CYS A 314 38.12 5.16 -45.56
CA CYS A 314 39.22 5.52 -44.65
C CYS A 314 38.89 6.81 -43.89
N SER A 315 38.10 7.71 -44.49
CA SER A 315 37.65 8.93 -43.84
C SER A 315 36.74 8.66 -42.64
N GLU A 316 35.90 7.64 -42.66
CA GLU A 316 35.04 7.25 -41.53
C GLU A 316 35.87 6.84 -40.30
N LYS A 317 37.01 6.16 -40.54
CA LYS A 317 37.90 5.63 -39.48
C LYS A 317 38.84 6.70 -38.94
N ILE A 318 39.35 7.59 -39.79
CA ILE A 318 40.37 8.57 -39.40
C ILE A 318 39.68 9.84 -38.88
N LYS A 319 39.57 9.90 -37.55
CA LYS A 319 39.08 10.99 -36.68
C LYS A 319 39.74 12.35 -36.85
N MET A 320 41.02 12.35 -36.47
CA MET A 320 41.60 13.48 -35.72
C MET A 320 42.56 14.32 -36.55
N THR A 321 43.39 13.66 -37.37
CA THR A 321 44.53 14.29 -38.05
C THR A 321 44.65 13.84 -39.49
N CYS A 322 45.02 14.76 -40.38
CA CYS A 322 45.32 14.46 -41.78
C CYS A 322 46.51 13.48 -41.87
N PRO A 323 46.40 12.36 -42.62
CA PRO A 323 47.51 11.40 -42.78
C PRO A 323 48.77 11.99 -43.42
N VAL A 324 48.62 13.07 -44.21
CA VAL A 324 49.73 13.69 -44.95
C VAL A 324 50.41 14.78 -44.11
N CYS A 325 49.67 15.79 -43.67
CA CYS A 325 50.25 16.94 -42.97
C CYS A 325 50.12 16.91 -41.45
N ARG A 326 49.42 15.90 -40.89
CA ARG A 326 49.10 15.76 -39.45
C ARG A 326 48.29 16.92 -38.84
N GLY A 327 47.85 17.88 -39.65
CA GLY A 327 46.94 18.95 -39.23
C GLY A 327 45.60 18.41 -38.74
N LYS A 328 44.97 19.13 -37.81
CA LYS A 328 43.66 18.78 -37.23
C LYS A 328 42.57 18.81 -38.32
N ILE A 329 41.75 17.76 -38.35
CA ILE A 329 40.61 17.69 -39.27
C ILE A 329 39.42 18.44 -38.64
N ASN A 330 38.95 19.49 -39.29
CA ASN A 330 37.75 20.21 -38.87
C ASN A 330 36.51 19.72 -39.65
N THR A 331 36.60 19.74 -40.97
CA THR A 331 35.50 19.36 -41.87
C THR A 331 36.03 18.52 -43.03
N ARG A 332 35.11 17.80 -43.68
CA ARG A 332 35.40 16.92 -44.82
C ARG A 332 34.33 17.17 -45.87
N ALA A 333 34.73 17.11 -47.12
CA ALA A 333 33.80 17.17 -48.25
C ALA A 333 34.18 16.12 -49.30
N ALA A 334 33.23 15.78 -50.16
CA ALA A 334 33.51 14.95 -51.32
C ALA A 334 34.43 15.72 -52.29
N ALA A 335 35.44 15.03 -52.82
CA ALA A 335 36.32 15.55 -53.84
C ALA A 335 36.01 14.86 -55.17
N PHE A 336 35.75 15.64 -56.21
CA PHE A 336 35.57 15.14 -57.57
C PHE A 336 36.84 15.44 -58.35
N ILE A 337 37.58 14.39 -58.70
CA ILE A 337 38.81 14.47 -59.48
C ILE A 337 38.43 14.06 -60.90
N SER A 338 38.37 15.05 -61.80
CA SER A 338 38.06 14.87 -63.22
C SER A 338 39.27 14.40 -64.01
#